data_AF-A0A967HYH7-F1
#
_entry.id   AF-A0A967HYH7-F1
#
_cell.length_a   1.000
_cell.length_b   1.000
_cell.length_c   1.000
_cell.angle_alpha   90.00
_cell.angle_beta   90.00
_cell.angle_gamma   90.00
#
_symmetry.space_group_name_H-M   'P 1'
#
loop_
_entity.id
_entity.type
_entity.pdbx_description
1 polymer ?
#
loop_
_entity_poly.entity_id
_entity_poly.type
_entity_poly.pdbx_seq_one_letter_code
_entity_poly.pdbx_strand_id
1 'polypeptide(L)' 'MMWWHLARDYAHYAELFKRKGDQPKAKENLSKAIEIFKECGADGWVKKYEEELASFA' A
#
# COMPACT_ATOMS: atom_id res chain seq x y z
N MET A 1 17.45 3.78 4.37
CA MET A 1 16.41 3.17 3.50
C MET A 1 15.60 2.05 4.16
N MET A 2 15.52 1.95 5.49
CA MET A 2 14.71 0.92 6.17
C MET A 2 13.20 1.07 5.90
N TRP A 3 12.70 2.31 5.94
CA TRP A 3 11.28 2.65 5.78
C TRP A 3 10.69 2.26 4.42
N TRP A 4 11.48 2.37 3.34
CA TRP A 4 11.03 1.96 2.01
C TRP A 4 10.76 0.46 1.91
N HIS A 5 11.57 -0.38 2.57
CA HIS A 5 11.33 -1.81 2.62
C HIS A 5 10.06 -2.13 3.40
N LEU A 6 9.82 -1.45 4.53
CA LEU A 6 8.58 -1.61 5.30
C LEU A 6 7.34 -1.22 4.48
N ALA A 7 7.40 -0.13 3.71
CA ALA A 7 6.31 0.27 2.82
C ALA A 7 6.01 -0.81 1.76
N ARG A 8 7.04 -1.46 1.23
CA ARG A 8 6.87 -2.58 0.30
C ARG A 8 6.26 -3.81 0.95
N ASP A 9 6.63 -4.13 2.18
CA ASP A 9 6.05 -5.26 2.90
C ASP A 9 4.54 -5.04 3.12
N TYR A 10 4.15 -3.82 3.49
CA TYR A 10 2.73 -3.44 3.57
C TYR A 10 2.02 -3.54 2.21
N ALA A 11 2.62 -3.07 1.12
CA ALA A 11 2.05 -3.21 -0.22
C ALA A 11 1.89 -4.69 -0.63
N HIS A 12 2.84 -5.56 -0.28
CA HIS A 12 2.75 -6.99 -0.51
C HIS A 12 1.65 -7.64 0.35
N TYR A 13 1.45 -7.21 1.60
CA TYR A 13 0.32 -7.65 2.40
C TYR A 13 -1.02 -7.18 1.84
N ALA A 14 -1.12 -5.96 1.32
CA ALA A 14 -2.33 -5.47 0.67
C ALA A 14 -2.74 -6.40 -0.49
N GLU A 15 -1.78 -6.73 -1.36
CA GLU A 15 -2.00 -7.67 -2.47
C GLU A 15 -2.37 -9.08 -1.98
N LEU A 16 -1.74 -9.57 -0.91
CA LEU A 16 -2.08 -10.87 -0.31
C LEU A 16 -3.54 -10.90 0.18
N PHE A 17 -3.98 -9.87 0.91
CA PHE A 17 -5.36 -9.81 1.42
C PHE A 17 -6.38 -9.60 0.31
N LYS A 18 -6.03 -8.81 -0.72
CA LYS A 18 -6.84 -8.66 -1.93
C LYS A 18 -7.10 -10.00 -2.61
N ARG A 19 -6.06 -10.84 -2.79
CA ARG A 19 -6.20 -12.20 -3.33
C ARG A 19 -7.03 -13.13 -2.47
N LYS A 20 -7.09 -12.89 -1.15
CA LYS A 20 -7.94 -13.64 -0.21
C LYS A 20 -9.39 -13.14 -0.18
N GLY A 21 -9.71 -12.03 -0.86
CA GLY A 21 -11.02 -11.37 -0.78
C GLY A 21 -11.24 -10.54 0.48
N ASP A 22 -10.22 -10.38 1.33
CA ASP A 22 -10.28 -9.55 2.54
C ASP A 22 -9.96 -8.10 2.19
N GLN A 23 -10.93 -7.42 1.56
CA GLN A 23 -10.79 -6.04 1.12
C GLN A 23 -10.49 -5.06 2.27
N PRO A 24 -11.13 -5.13 3.46
CA PRO A 24 -10.81 -4.21 4.55
C PRO A 24 -9.33 -4.26 4.94
N LYS A 25 -8.77 -5.46 5.05
CA LYS A 25 -7.36 -5.64 5.41
C LYS A 25 -6.42 -5.27 4.28
N ALA A 26 -6.84 -5.47 3.03
CA ALA A 26 -6.11 -4.98 1.86
C ALA A 26 -6.00 -3.43 1.89
N LYS A 27 -7.13 -2.74 2.08
CA LYS A 27 -7.18 -1.27 2.21
C LYS A 27 -6.29 -0.76 3.35
N GLU A 28 -6.38 -1.38 4.52
CA GLU A 28 -5.57 -1.01 5.70
C GLU A 28 -4.06 -1.07 5.40
N ASN A 29 -3.59 -2.19 4.85
CA ASN A 29 -2.17 -2.36 4.55
C ASN A 29 -1.72 -1.42 3.42
N LEU A 30 -2.57 -1.19 2.42
CA LEU A 30 -2.25 -0.28 1.31
C LEU A 30 -2.13 1.17 1.77
N SER A 31 -3.02 1.63 2.66
CA SER A 31 -2.93 2.96 3.27
C SER A 31 -1.64 3.15 4.06
N LYS A 32 -1.22 2.16 4.86
CA LYS A 32 0.06 2.20 5.59
C LYS A 32 1.26 2.29 4.65
N ALA A 33 1.23 1.54 3.54
CA ALA A 33 2.28 1.64 2.52
C ALA A 33 2.37 3.06 1.94
N ILE A 34 1.23 3.67 1.60
CA ILE A 34 1.15 5.04 1.05
C ILE A 34 1.75 6.06 2.02
N GLU A 35 1.38 6.01 3.30
CA GLU A 35 1.89 6.93 4.33
C GLU A 35 3.42 6.88 4.40
N ILE A 36 4.00 5.67 4.47
CA ILE A 36 5.46 5.52 4.55
C ILE A 36 6.14 5.94 3.24
N PHE A 37 5.54 5.67 2.07
CA PHE A 37 6.09 6.15 0.80
C PHE A 37 6.08 7.68 0.70
N LYS A 38 5.07 8.37 1.25
CA LYS A 38 5.04 9.84 1.35
C LYS A 38 6.20 10.35 2.20
N GLU A 39 6.46 9.75 3.36
CA GLU A 39 7.60 10.10 4.21
C GLU A 39 8.96 9.86 3.53
N CYS A 40 9.04 8.87 2.63
CA CYS A 40 10.24 8.57 1.86
C CYS A 40 10.42 9.45 0.60
N GLY A 41 9.47 10.32 0.26
CA GLY A 41 9.48 11.09 -0.99
C GLY A 41 9.35 10.21 -2.25
N ALA A 42 8.70 9.06 -2.11
CA ALA A 42 8.58 8.04 -3.15
C ALA A 42 7.29 8.23 -3.99
N ASP A 43 7.11 9.41 -4.56
CA ASP A 43 5.84 9.90 -5.13
C ASP A 43 5.24 8.99 -6.22
N GLY A 44 6.09 8.33 -7.02
CA GLY A 44 5.62 7.37 -8.02
C GLY A 44 4.89 6.15 -7.40
N TRP A 45 5.34 5.70 -6.23
CA TRP A 45 4.68 4.63 -5.48
C TRP A 45 3.42 5.12 -4.77
N VAL A 46 3.46 6.34 -4.23
CA VAL A 46 2.28 7.00 -3.64
C VAL A 46 1.14 7.02 -4.64
N LYS A 47 1.37 7.61 -5.83
CA LYS A 47 0.34 7.72 -6.88
C LYS A 47 -0.22 6.36 -7.28
N LYS A 48 0.66 5.38 -7.53
CA LYS A 48 0.26 4.02 -7.90
C LYS A 48 -0.71 3.42 -6.87
N TYR A 49 -0.38 3.53 -5.59
CA TYR A 49 -1.17 2.89 -4.53
C TYR A 49 -2.42 3.68 -4.16
N GLU A 50 -2.43 5.00 -4.33
CA GLU A 50 -3.67 5.79 -4.23
C GLU A 50 -4.67 5.42 -5.33
N GLU A 51 -4.21 5.23 -6.57
CA GLU A 51 -5.03 4.73 -7.68
C GLU A 51 -5.56 3.31 -7.40
N GLU A 52 -4.71 2.42 -6.88
CA GLU A 52 -5.13 1.07 -6.49
C GLU A 52 -6.12 1.10 -5.32
N LEU A 53 -5.90 1.94 -4.30
CA LEU A 53 -6.80 2.07 -3.16
C LEU A 53 -8.20 2.54 -3.60
N ALA A 54 -8.26 3.48 -4.54
CA ALA A 54 -9.51 3.95 -5.14
C ALA A 54 -10.26 2.87 -5.95
N SER A 55 -9.57 1.82 -6.41
CA SER A 55 -10.17 0.72 -7.18
C SER A 55 -10.95 -0.30 -6.34
N PHE A 56 -10.79 -0.30 -5.01
CA PHE A 56 -11.49 -1.22 -4.10
C PHE A 56 -12.95 -0.79 -3.82
N ALA A 57 -13.72 -0.47 -4.87
CA ALA A 57 -15.13 -0.09 -4.78
C ALA A 57 -15.93 -1.03 -3.85
#